data_AF-A0A239I329-F1
#
_entry.id   AF-A0A239I329-F1
#
_cell.length_a   1.000
_cell.length_b   1.000
_cell.length_c   1.000
_cell.angle_alpha   90.00
_cell.angle_beta   90.00
_cell.angle_gamma   90.00
#
_symmetry.space_group_name_H-M   'P 1'
#
loop_
_entity.id
_entity.type
_entity.pdbx_description
1 polymer ?
#
loop_
_entity_poly.entity_id
_entity_poly.type
_entity_poly.pdbx_seq_one_letter_code
_entity_poly.pdbx_strand_id
1 'polypeptide(L)'
;MANVKLTVNGRAVSRDVPDTTLLSEFLRETLRLTGTHVGCDTSQCGACVVHVNGKAMKSCTVLAAAISGGEVTTVEGLANGSLHPMQTAFNDNHGLQCGFCTPGMIMTGVDMVNRYKAAGRELTEEAIRHELEGNICRCTGYHNIVKSIQDAAAKM
;
A
#
# COMPACT_ATOMS: atom_id res chain seq x y z
N MET A 1 -5.42 5.22 -26.42
CA MET A 1 -6.59 5.00 -25.55
C MET A 1 -6.70 3.50 -25.35
N ALA A 2 -6.57 3.04 -24.11
CA ALA A 2 -6.60 1.64 -23.74
C ALA A 2 -7.83 1.35 -22.89
N ASN A 3 -8.50 0.24 -23.18
CA ASN A 3 -9.52 -0.30 -22.29
C ASN A 3 -8.84 -1.10 -21.17
N VAL A 4 -8.69 -0.49 -20.00
CA VAL A 4 -8.09 -1.12 -18.83
C VAL A 4 -9.17 -1.88 -18.06
N LYS A 5 -8.93 -3.17 -17.80
CA LYS A 5 -9.80 -4.05 -17.01
C LYS A 5 -9.02 -4.53 -15.80
N LEU A 6 -9.54 -4.35 -14.59
CA LEU A 6 -8.87 -4.78 -13.35
C LEU A 6 -9.90 -5.35 -12.37
N THR A 7 -9.42 -6.12 -11.41
CA THR A 7 -10.15 -6.38 -10.16
C THR A 7 -9.56 -5.50 -9.09
N VAL A 8 -10.28 -4.48 -8.62
CA VAL A 8 -9.81 -3.55 -7.59
C VAL A 8 -10.61 -3.76 -6.31
N ASN A 9 -9.93 -4.13 -5.23
CA ASN A 9 -10.55 -4.44 -3.92
C ASN A 9 -11.70 -5.47 -4.08
N GLY A 10 -11.45 -6.54 -4.85
CA GLY A 10 -12.43 -7.60 -5.13
C GLY A 10 -13.53 -7.23 -6.13
N ARG A 11 -13.54 -6.02 -6.69
CA ARG A 11 -14.56 -5.56 -7.65
C ARG A 11 -13.99 -5.42 -9.06
N ALA A 12 -14.64 -6.04 -10.04
CA ALA A 12 -14.28 -5.86 -11.44
C ALA A 12 -14.56 -4.42 -11.90
N VAL A 13 -13.59 -3.80 -12.56
CA VAL A 13 -13.69 -2.46 -13.16
C VAL A 13 -13.18 -2.49 -14.60
N SER A 14 -13.77 -1.67 -15.47
CA SER A 14 -13.32 -1.46 -16.85
C SER A 14 -13.49 0.01 -17.23
N ARG A 15 -12.43 0.64 -17.72
CA ARG A 15 -12.41 2.07 -18.08
C ARG A 15 -11.49 2.31 -19.28
N ASP A 16 -11.90 3.21 -20.16
CA ASP A 16 -11.06 3.72 -21.24
C ASP A 16 -10.24 4.91 -20.75
N VAL A 17 -8.91 4.82 -20.85
CA VAL A 17 -7.98 5.86 -20.37
C VAL A 17 -6.83 6.05 -21.37
N PRO A 18 -6.09 7.17 -21.32
CA PRO A 18 -4.83 7.33 -22.04
C PRO A 18 -3.85 6.17 -21.77
N ASP A 19 -3.07 5.79 -22.78
CA ASP A 19 -2.14 4.65 -22.67
C ASP A 19 -1.02 4.89 -21.65
N THR A 20 -0.78 6.17 -21.33
CA THR A 20 0.22 6.65 -20.38
C THR A 20 -0.32 6.81 -18.96
N THR A 21 -1.59 6.51 -18.69
CA THR A 21 -2.18 6.68 -17.35
C THR A 21 -1.48 5.78 -16.33
N LEU A 22 -0.90 6.40 -15.32
CA LEU A 22 -0.29 5.71 -14.19
C LEU A 22 -1.36 5.04 -13.33
N LEU A 23 -0.99 3.95 -12.63
CA LEU A 23 -1.90 3.26 -11.74
C LEU A 23 -2.36 4.17 -10.58
N SER A 24 -1.48 5.05 -10.08
CA SER A 24 -1.84 6.04 -9.06
C SER A 24 -2.97 6.97 -9.53
N GLU A 25 -2.87 7.47 -10.77
CA GLU A 25 -3.87 8.32 -11.41
C GLU A 25 -5.18 7.55 -11.67
N PHE A 26 -5.07 6.32 -12.19
CA PHE A 26 -6.22 5.46 -12.43
C PHE A 26 -7.04 5.24 -11.14
N LEU A 27 -6.37 4.89 -10.04
CA LEU A 27 -7.03 4.66 -8.76
C LEU A 27 -7.66 5.95 -8.21
N ARG A 28 -6.90 7.04 -8.17
CA ARG A 28 -7.31 8.27 -7.49
C ARG A 28 -8.31 9.10 -8.30
N GLU A 29 -8.03 9.31 -9.58
CA GLU A 29 -8.80 10.24 -10.40
C GLU A 29 -9.92 9.53 -11.16
N THR A 30 -9.65 8.32 -11.68
CA THR A 30 -10.65 7.56 -12.46
C THR A 30 -11.60 6.77 -11.56
N LEU A 31 -11.09 6.08 -10.53
CA LEU A 31 -11.91 5.28 -9.62
C LEU A 31 -12.30 5.98 -8.33
N ARG A 32 -11.73 7.17 -8.04
CA ARG A 32 -11.98 7.95 -6.82
C ARG A 32 -11.62 7.21 -5.53
N LEU A 33 -10.65 6.29 -5.61
CA LEU A 33 -10.01 5.61 -4.46
C LEU A 33 -8.80 6.45 -4.02
N THR A 34 -9.09 7.47 -3.20
CA THR A 34 -8.12 8.51 -2.87
C THR A 34 -7.23 8.19 -1.68
N GLY A 35 -7.38 7.02 -1.05
CA GLY A 35 -6.53 6.58 0.05
C GLY A 35 -5.07 6.37 -0.38
N THR A 36 -4.83 5.91 -1.61
CA THR A 36 -3.47 5.93 -2.18
C THR A 36 -3.03 7.37 -2.45
N HIS A 37 -1.89 7.80 -1.91
CA HIS A 37 -1.39 9.17 -2.08
C HIS A 37 -0.21 9.26 -3.06
N VAL A 38 0.04 10.45 -3.59
CA VAL A 38 1.22 10.75 -4.42
C VAL A 38 1.99 11.88 -3.75
N GLY A 39 3.21 11.59 -3.28
CA GLY A 39 4.04 12.56 -2.56
C GLY A 39 5.30 13.03 -3.30
N CYS A 40 5.67 12.39 -4.42
CA CYS A 40 6.91 12.72 -5.12
C CYS A 40 6.91 12.49 -6.64
N ASP A 41 6.08 11.57 -7.14
CA ASP A 41 6.02 11.15 -8.54
C ASP A 41 7.36 10.78 -9.19
N THR A 42 8.33 10.37 -8.37
CA THR A 42 9.72 10.06 -8.76
C THR A 42 10.20 8.76 -8.09
N SER A 43 9.25 7.92 -7.67
CA SER A 43 9.50 6.60 -7.08
C SER A 43 10.16 6.60 -5.70
N GLN A 44 10.24 7.73 -5.01
CA GLN A 44 10.99 7.86 -3.76
C GLN A 44 10.12 7.54 -2.52
N CYS A 45 9.05 8.31 -2.30
CA CYS A 45 8.39 8.40 -0.99
C CYS A 45 7.59 7.18 -0.50
N GLY A 46 7.16 6.26 -1.36
CA GLY A 46 6.34 5.10 -0.98
C GLY A 46 4.87 5.38 -0.61
N ALA A 47 4.42 6.63 -0.54
CA ALA A 47 3.03 6.97 -0.21
C ALA A 47 1.97 6.39 -1.19
N CYS A 48 2.41 6.01 -2.39
CA CYS A 48 1.59 5.44 -3.46
C CYS A 48 1.58 3.91 -3.51
N VAL A 49 2.11 3.23 -2.48
CA VAL A 49 2.15 1.76 -2.46
C VAL A 49 0.75 1.17 -2.43
N VAL A 50 0.53 0.21 -3.32
CA VAL A 50 -0.65 -0.67 -3.40
C VAL A 50 -0.16 -2.10 -3.62
N HIS A 51 -1.03 -3.10 -3.44
CA HIS A 51 -0.68 -4.47 -3.83
C HIS A 51 -1.20 -4.75 -5.23
N VAL A 52 -0.34 -5.24 -6.10
CA VAL A 52 -0.71 -5.72 -7.44
C VAL A 52 -0.37 -7.20 -7.52
N ASN A 53 -1.39 -8.03 -7.76
CA ASN A 53 -1.28 -9.49 -7.72
C ASN A 53 -0.57 -9.97 -6.44
N GLY A 54 -0.95 -9.39 -5.30
CA GLY A 54 -0.40 -9.72 -3.98
C GLY A 54 0.97 -9.14 -3.65
N LYS A 55 1.59 -8.33 -4.52
CA LYS A 55 2.92 -7.72 -4.28
C LYS A 55 2.84 -6.22 -4.08
N ALA A 56 3.50 -5.68 -3.07
CA ALA A 56 3.63 -4.22 -2.90
C ALA A 56 4.40 -3.58 -4.05
N MET A 57 3.77 -2.60 -4.71
CA MET A 57 4.36 -1.81 -5.79
C MET A 57 4.02 -0.32 -5.65
N LYS A 58 4.97 0.55 -6.02
CA LYS A 58 4.75 2.00 -6.09
C LYS A 58 3.88 2.30 -7.33
N SER A 59 2.61 2.62 -7.14
CA SER A 59 1.66 2.80 -8.25
C SER A 59 2.01 3.95 -9.21
N CYS A 60 2.83 4.91 -8.78
CA CYS A 60 3.33 6.00 -9.65
C CYS A 60 4.36 5.53 -10.70
N THR A 61 4.77 4.27 -10.70
CA THR A 61 5.75 3.73 -11.67
C THR A 61 5.18 2.63 -12.56
N VAL A 62 3.87 2.45 -12.53
CA VAL A 62 3.17 1.37 -13.23
C VAL A 62 2.12 1.98 -14.13
N LEU A 63 2.12 1.63 -15.42
CA LEU A 63 1.02 1.99 -16.32
C LEU A 63 -0.18 1.09 -16.03
N ALA A 64 -1.38 1.67 -15.90
CA ALA A 64 -2.60 0.91 -15.64
C ALA A 64 -2.88 -0.12 -16.75
N ALA A 65 -2.59 0.24 -18.01
CA ALA A 65 -2.71 -0.66 -19.15
C ALA A 65 -1.77 -1.88 -19.09
N ALA A 66 -0.58 -1.73 -18.50
CA ALA A 66 0.42 -2.81 -18.43
C ALA A 66 0.01 -3.94 -17.47
N ILE A 67 -0.92 -3.68 -16.55
CA ILE A 67 -1.43 -4.66 -15.58
C ILE A 67 -2.89 -5.04 -15.82
N SER A 68 -3.46 -4.67 -16.97
CA SER A 68 -4.83 -5.04 -17.33
C SER A 68 -5.03 -6.56 -17.26
N GLY A 69 -6.15 -6.99 -16.69
CA GLY A 69 -6.47 -8.36 -16.28
C GLY A 69 -6.02 -8.71 -14.86
N GLY A 70 -5.22 -7.88 -14.21
CA GLY A 70 -4.68 -8.11 -12.87
C GLY A 70 -5.60 -7.69 -11.72
N GLU A 71 -5.14 -8.02 -10.51
CA GLU A 71 -5.78 -7.66 -9.25
C GLU A 71 -4.99 -6.56 -8.54
N VAL A 72 -5.70 -5.56 -8.01
CA VAL A 72 -5.14 -4.46 -7.23
C VAL A 72 -5.88 -4.35 -5.90
N THR A 73 -5.13 -4.34 -4.80
CA THR A 73 -5.65 -4.01 -3.48
C THR A 73 -5.07 -2.68 -3.03
N THR A 74 -5.95 -1.76 -2.62
CA THR A 74 -5.60 -0.47 -2.02
C THR A 74 -5.88 -0.48 -0.51
N VAL A 75 -5.54 0.60 0.19
CA VAL A 75 -5.79 0.69 1.64
C VAL A 75 -7.28 0.56 2.00
N GLU A 76 -8.16 1.04 1.12
CA GLU A 76 -9.61 0.92 1.26
C GLU A 76 -10.09 -0.54 1.19
N GLY A 77 -9.32 -1.42 0.55
CA GLY A 77 -9.63 -2.84 0.41
C GLY A 77 -9.20 -3.71 1.59
N LEU A 78 -8.43 -3.17 2.55
CA LEU A 78 -7.95 -3.95 3.70
C LEU A 78 -9.04 -4.25 4.74
N ALA A 79 -9.98 -3.34 4.93
CA ALA A 79 -11.05 -3.50 5.90
C ALA A 79 -12.19 -4.36 5.32
N ASN A 80 -12.68 -5.32 6.10
CA ASN A 80 -13.82 -6.17 5.74
C ASN A 80 -14.81 -6.28 6.91
N GLY A 81 -15.67 -5.27 7.07
CA GLY A 81 -16.57 -5.14 8.22
C GLY A 81 -15.89 -4.68 9.52
N SER A 82 -14.58 -4.90 9.65
CA SER A 82 -13.72 -4.37 10.70
C SER A 82 -12.38 -3.90 10.14
N LEU A 83 -11.62 -3.12 10.94
CA LEU A 83 -10.25 -2.74 10.60
C LEU A 83 -9.36 -3.98 10.48
N HIS A 84 -8.45 -3.95 9.51
CA HIS A 84 -7.38 -4.93 9.38
C HIS A 84 -6.43 -4.83 10.58
N PRO A 85 -5.82 -5.94 11.07
CA PRO A 85 -4.90 -5.89 12.23
C PRO A 85 -3.79 -4.84 12.11
N MET A 86 -3.25 -4.64 10.91
CA MET A 86 -2.29 -3.56 10.61
C MET A 86 -2.88 -2.15 10.82
N GLN A 87 -4.12 -1.89 10.40
CA GLN A 87 -4.78 -0.61 10.61
C GLN A 87 -5.02 -0.35 12.11
N THR A 88 -5.49 -1.38 12.84
CA THR A 88 -5.69 -1.32 14.29
C THR A 88 -4.38 -1.04 15.02
N ALA A 89 -3.30 -1.75 14.68
CA ALA A 89 -2.00 -1.55 15.33
C ALA A 89 -1.42 -0.14 15.09
N PHE A 90 -1.60 0.43 13.90
CA PHE A 90 -1.20 1.82 13.61
C PHE A 90 -1.99 2.83 14.46
N ASN A 91 -3.29 2.59 14.67
CA ASN A 91 -4.11 3.40 15.55
C ASN A 91 -3.62 3.30 17.01
N ASP A 92 -3.52 2.08 17.53
CA ASP A 92 -3.23 1.83 18.95
C ASP A 92 -1.83 2.31 19.35
N ASN A 93 -0.85 2.15 18.46
CA ASN A 93 0.53 2.52 18.73
C ASN A 93 0.90 3.95 18.28
N HIS A 94 -0.08 4.77 17.87
CA HIS A 94 0.17 6.12 17.35
C HIS A 94 1.19 6.10 16.19
N GLY A 95 1.03 5.15 15.27
CA GLY A 95 1.84 4.94 14.07
C GLY A 95 1.61 5.98 12.97
N LEU A 96 0.81 7.02 13.24
CA LEU A 96 0.53 8.10 12.31
C LEU A 96 0.46 9.46 13.01
N GLN A 97 0.63 10.52 12.23
CA GLN A 97 0.35 11.91 12.64
C GLN A 97 -0.48 12.61 11.56
N CYS A 98 0.15 13.19 10.53
CA CYS A 98 -0.57 13.86 9.44
C CYS A 98 -1.40 12.91 8.56
N GLY A 99 -1.17 11.59 8.66
CA GLY A 99 -1.88 10.57 7.91
C GLY A 99 -1.43 10.39 6.45
N PHE A 100 -0.60 11.29 5.89
CA PHE A 100 -0.30 11.28 4.46
C PHE A 100 0.49 10.04 4.00
N CYS A 101 1.52 9.62 4.74
CA CYS A 101 2.25 8.39 4.40
C CYS A 101 1.53 7.11 4.84
N THR A 102 0.52 7.23 5.69
CA THR A 102 -0.05 6.09 6.43
C THR A 102 -0.62 5.00 5.53
N PRO A 103 -1.35 5.30 4.44
CA PRO A 103 -1.79 4.29 3.47
C PRO A 103 -0.63 3.47 2.90
N GLY A 104 0.42 4.11 2.39
CA GLY A 104 1.60 3.42 1.86
C GLY A 104 2.32 2.59 2.92
N MET A 105 2.49 3.13 4.13
CA MET A 105 3.09 2.43 5.26
C MET A 105 2.32 1.17 5.66
N ILE A 106 0.99 1.24 5.74
CA ILE A 106 0.14 0.09 6.06
C ILE A 106 0.25 -0.96 4.95
N MET A 107 0.13 -0.56 3.69
CA MET A 107 0.23 -1.49 2.56
C MET A 107 1.61 -2.18 2.51
N THR A 108 2.71 -1.44 2.72
CA THR A 108 4.04 -2.04 2.85
C THR A 108 4.14 -2.99 4.05
N GLY A 109 3.62 -2.59 5.22
CA GLY A 109 3.64 -3.44 6.40
C GLY A 109 2.92 -4.78 6.19
N VAL A 110 1.76 -4.77 5.53
CA VAL A 110 1.01 -6.01 5.24
C VAL A 110 1.80 -6.94 4.30
N ASP A 111 2.37 -6.40 3.22
CA ASP A 111 3.20 -7.17 2.28
C ASP A 111 4.44 -7.76 2.98
N MET A 112 5.10 -6.95 3.81
CA MET A 112 6.28 -7.35 4.58
C MET A 112 5.99 -8.54 5.50
N VAL A 113 4.92 -8.48 6.30
CA VAL A 113 4.52 -9.56 7.21
C VAL A 113 4.22 -10.84 6.42
N ASN A 114 3.44 -10.73 5.33
CA ASN A 114 3.05 -11.88 4.52
C ASN A 114 4.28 -12.57 3.89
N ARG A 115 5.22 -11.80 3.33
CA ARG A 115 6.45 -12.36 2.73
C ARG A 115 7.33 -13.05 3.75
N TYR A 116 7.54 -12.44 4.92
CA TYR A 116 8.38 -13.03 5.97
C TYR A 116 7.78 -14.33 6.51
N LYS A 117 6.46 -14.35 6.75
CA LYS A 117 5.73 -15.57 7.15
C LYS A 117 5.83 -16.66 6.09
N ALA A 118 5.58 -16.34 4.83
CA ALA A 118 5.67 -17.31 3.73
C ALA A 118 7.08 -17.90 3.58
N ALA A 119 8.11 -17.13 3.91
CA ALA A 119 9.50 -17.56 3.91
C ALA A 119 9.95 -18.27 5.20
N GLY A 120 9.08 -18.39 6.22
CA GLY A 120 9.44 -18.96 7.53
C GLY A 120 10.49 -18.14 8.28
N ARG A 121 10.56 -16.83 8.05
CA ARG A 121 11.55 -15.91 8.63
C ARG A 121 10.92 -15.05 9.71
N GLU A 122 11.68 -14.82 10.79
CA GLU A 122 11.31 -13.86 11.82
C GLU A 122 11.42 -12.42 11.27
N LEU A 123 10.40 -11.60 11.53
CA LEU A 123 10.37 -10.19 11.17
C LEU A 123 10.87 -9.34 12.35
N THR A 124 12.19 -9.19 12.47
CA THR A 124 12.84 -8.42 13.53
C THR A 124 12.64 -6.92 13.37
N GLU A 125 12.86 -6.13 14.43
CA GLU A 125 12.84 -4.67 14.34
C GLU A 125 13.80 -4.13 13.26
N GLU A 126 15.03 -4.65 13.20
CA GLU A 126 16.03 -4.25 12.22
C GLU A 126 15.56 -4.54 10.80
N ALA A 127 14.96 -5.71 10.57
CA ALA A 127 14.38 -6.07 9.28
C ALA A 127 13.24 -5.11 8.88
N ILE A 128 12.36 -4.76 9.81
CA ILE A 128 11.28 -3.79 9.55
C ILE A 128 11.85 -2.43 9.16
N ARG A 129 12.85 -1.94 9.88
CA ARG A 129 13.49 -0.65 9.58
C ARG A 129 14.12 -0.64 8.20
N HIS A 130 14.82 -1.70 7.83
CA HIS A 130 15.44 -1.83 6.52
C HIS A 130 14.38 -1.90 5.39
N GLU A 131 13.34 -2.71 5.55
CA GLU A 131 12.26 -2.82 4.55
C GLU A 131 11.44 -1.51 4.41
N LEU A 132 11.45 -0.65 5.43
CA LEU A 132 10.80 0.66 5.39
C LEU A 132 11.61 1.76 4.68
N GLU A 133 12.84 1.51 4.23
CA GLU A 133 13.65 2.50 3.48
C GLU A 133 12.91 3.07 2.25
N GLY A 134 12.01 2.28 1.66
CA GLY A 134 11.19 2.69 0.52
C GLY A 134 9.97 3.57 0.84
N ASN A 135 9.69 3.85 2.13
CA ASN A 135 8.53 4.61 2.60
C ASN A 135 8.95 5.74 3.54
N ILE A 136 8.75 6.99 3.11
CA ILE A 136 9.22 8.18 3.83
C ILE A 136 8.10 8.74 4.70
N CYS A 137 8.39 8.97 5.98
CA CYS A 137 7.54 9.73 6.89
C CYS A 137 8.30 10.96 7.40
N ARG A 138 7.66 12.14 7.31
CA ARG A 138 8.24 13.39 7.80
C ARG A 138 7.81 13.77 9.22
N CYS A 139 6.92 12.98 9.84
CA CYS A 139 6.23 13.36 11.07
C CYS A 139 6.62 12.49 12.27
N THR A 140 6.63 11.17 12.12
CA THR A 140 6.68 10.23 13.26
C THR A 140 8.08 9.91 13.77
N GLY A 141 9.13 10.11 12.96
CA GLY A 141 10.46 9.56 13.25
C GLY A 141 10.52 8.02 13.23
N TYR A 142 9.52 7.36 12.61
CA TYR A 142 9.42 5.92 12.36
C TYR A 142 9.25 5.00 13.57
N HIS A 143 9.61 5.40 14.79
CA HIS A 143 9.59 4.51 15.95
C HIS A 143 8.23 3.86 16.19
N ASN A 144 7.15 4.65 16.19
CA ASN A 144 5.80 4.11 16.38
C ASN A 144 5.26 3.33 15.16
N ILE A 145 5.76 3.62 13.95
CA ILE A 145 5.43 2.85 12.74
C ILE A 145 6.00 1.43 12.88
N VAL A 146 7.27 1.33 13.26
CA VAL A 146 7.96 0.05 13.50
C VAL A 146 7.22 -0.75 14.57
N LYS A 147 6.90 -0.12 15.71
CA LYS A 147 6.11 -0.74 16.77
C LYS A 147 4.76 -1.26 16.29
N SER A 148 4.07 -0.49 15.45
CA SER A 148 2.77 -0.87 14.87
C SER A 148 2.89 -2.11 13.98
N ILE A 149 3.95 -2.20 13.17
CA ILE A 149 4.19 -3.36 12.30
C ILE A 149 4.51 -4.61 13.13
N GLN A 150 5.33 -4.49 14.17
CA GLN A 150 5.64 -5.61 15.08
C GLN A 150 4.38 -6.13 15.77
N ASP A 151 3.55 -5.23 16.29
CA ASP A 151 2.28 -5.59 16.94
C ASP A 151 1.33 -6.28 15.96
N ALA A 152 1.16 -5.73 14.76
CA ALA A 152 0.34 -6.34 13.72
C ALA A 152 0.85 -7.72 13.28
N ALA A 153 2.18 -7.91 13.17
CA ALA A 153 2.78 -9.17 12.75
C ALA A 153 2.44 -10.34 13.69
N ALA A 154 2.23 -10.06 14.98
CA ALA A 154 1.81 -11.06 15.97
C ALA A 154 0.32 -11.41 15.91
N LYS A 155 -0.50 -10.61 15.21
CA LYS A 155 -1.97 -10.71 15.14
C LYS A 155 -2.50 -11.14 13.77
N MET A 156 -1.73 -10.88 12.71
CA MET A 156 -1.90 -11.47 11.37
C MET A 156 -1.42 -12.91 11.37
#